data_AF-A0A2V8WS44-F1
#
_entry.id   AF-A0A2V8WS44-F1
#
_cell.length_a   1.000
_cell.length_b   1.000
_cell.length_c   1.000
_cell.angle_alpha   90.00
_cell.angle_beta   90.00
_cell.angle_gamma   90.00
#
_symmetry.space_group_name_H-M   'P 1'
#
loop_
_entity.id
_entity.type
_entity.pdbx_description
1 polymer ?
#
loop_
_entity_poly.entity_id
_entity_poly.type
_entity_poly.pdbx_seq_one_letter_code
_entity_poly.pdbx_strand_id
1 'polypeptide(L)'
;MGTEKDHAISRREFARRAAMVSAASLAPANLLGADVLPAAPQTQQPPNPTNLSPESQAEVESRVQAILGEYGGRFSEAQKTDLRRLCKEAQPVLDRLRAYPVENGDGPALYLRPLMEREKKPSPMTAPRKPTAAPKNS
;
A
#
# COMPACT_ATOMS: atom_id res chain seq x y z
N MET A 1 -56.39 -16.20 -17.62
CA MET A 1 -55.78 -16.43 -16.30
C MET A 1 -54.40 -17.03 -16.52
N GLY A 2 -53.37 -16.19 -16.65
CA GLY A 2 -51.98 -16.62 -16.79
C GLY A 2 -51.30 -16.56 -15.43
N THR A 3 -50.70 -17.66 -14.98
CA THR A 3 -49.94 -17.71 -13.74
C THR A 3 -48.47 -17.49 -14.05
N GLU A 4 -47.95 -16.30 -13.75
CA GLU A 4 -46.51 -16.05 -13.65
C GLU A 4 -45.93 -17.00 -12.59
N LYS A 5 -44.92 -17.78 -12.98
CA LYS A 5 -44.14 -18.60 -12.05
C LYS A 5 -42.92 -17.79 -11.65
N ASP A 6 -42.85 -17.42 -10.38
CA ASP A 6 -41.69 -16.81 -9.75
C ASP A 6 -40.42 -17.61 -10.08
N HIS A 7 -39.50 -16.98 -10.80
CA HIS A 7 -38.17 -17.48 -11.12
C HIS A 7 -37.24 -17.36 -9.90
N ALA A 8 -37.62 -17.95 -8.77
CA ALA A 8 -36.76 -18.00 -7.58
C ALA A 8 -35.62 -19.00 -7.81
N ILE A 9 -34.42 -18.49 -8.12
CA ILE A 9 -33.20 -19.31 -8.24
C ILE A 9 -32.97 -20.06 -6.92
N SER A 10 -32.98 -21.39 -6.97
CA SER A 10 -32.74 -22.22 -5.78
C SER A 10 -31.27 -22.14 -5.36
N ARG A 11 -31.00 -22.08 -4.03
CA ARG A 11 -29.63 -22.09 -3.47
C ARG A 11 -28.77 -23.23 -4.01
N ARG A 12 -29.37 -24.40 -4.26
CA ARG A 12 -28.68 -25.57 -4.83
C ARG A 12 -28.32 -25.36 -6.31
N GLU A 13 -29.17 -24.66 -7.04
CA GLU A 13 -28.94 -24.35 -8.45
C GLU A 13 -27.90 -23.25 -8.60
N PHE A 14 -27.93 -22.23 -7.73
CA PHE A 14 -26.88 -21.22 -7.61
C PHE A 14 -25.52 -21.85 -7.29
N ALA A 15 -25.44 -22.74 -6.29
CA ALA A 15 -24.20 -23.42 -5.93
C ALA A 15 -23.64 -24.28 -7.08
N ARG A 16 -24.51 -24.98 -7.82
CA ARG A 16 -24.11 -25.75 -9.01
C ARG A 16 -23.56 -24.85 -10.12
N ARG A 17 -24.21 -23.71 -10.38
CA ARG A 17 -23.76 -22.75 -11.39
C ARG A 17 -22.45 -22.07 -10.97
N ALA A 18 -22.29 -21.70 -9.70
CA ALA A 18 -21.05 -21.14 -9.17
C ALA A 18 -19.87 -22.11 -9.28
N ALA A 19 -20.06 -23.39 -8.90
CA ALA A 19 -19.01 -24.40 -8.99
C ALA A 19 -18.54 -24.66 -10.44
N MET A 20 -19.46 -24.62 -11.43
CA MET A 20 -19.11 -24.78 -12.85
C MET A 20 -18.36 -23.57 -13.41
N VAL A 21 -18.67 -22.34 -12.96
CA VAL A 21 -17.95 -21.13 -13.39
C VAL A 21 -16.56 -21.05 -12.75
N SER A 22 -16.38 -21.54 -11.52
CA SER A 22 -15.07 -21.60 -10.85
C SER A 22 -14.09 -22.59 -11.50
N ALA A 23 -14.56 -23.52 -12.33
CA ALA A 23 -13.70 -24.47 -13.04
C ALA A 23 -13.01 -23.87 -14.28
N ALA A 24 -13.39 -22.67 -14.73
CA ALA A 24 -12.81 -22.02 -15.90
C ALA A 24 -11.75 -20.95 -15.58
N SER A 25 -11.49 -20.64 -14.30
CA SER A 25 -10.51 -19.62 -13.89
C SER A 25 -9.33 -20.17 -13.07
N LEU A 26 -9.15 -21.49 -13.01
CA LEU A 26 -8.01 -22.12 -12.37
C LEU A 26 -7.28 -23.05 -13.34
N ALA A 27 -6.60 -22.45 -14.31
CA ALA A 27 -5.43 -23.07 -14.91
C ALA A 27 -4.16 -22.34 -14.44
N PRO A 28 -3.58 -22.67 -13.27
CA PRO A 28 -2.16 -22.53 -13.06
C PRO A 28 -1.51 -23.83 -13.54
N ALA A 29 -1.34 -24.00 -14.84
CA ALA A 29 -0.74 -25.20 -15.41
C ALA A 29 0.80 -25.25 -15.25
N ASN A 30 1.39 -24.74 -14.15
CA ASN A 30 2.84 -24.91 -13.92
C ASN A 30 3.40 -24.68 -12.49
N LEU A 31 2.61 -24.69 -11.39
CA LEU A 31 3.18 -24.37 -10.05
C LEU A 31 2.79 -25.32 -8.90
N LEU A 32 2.74 -26.64 -9.12
CA LEU A 32 2.60 -27.61 -8.01
C LEU A 32 3.65 -28.72 -8.08
N GLY A 33 4.91 -28.31 -8.18
CA GLY A 33 6.07 -29.18 -8.09
C GLY A 33 7.25 -28.45 -7.44
N ALA A 34 7.01 -27.78 -6.30
CA ALA A 34 8.07 -27.29 -5.44
C ALA A 34 7.74 -27.70 -4.00
N ASP A 35 8.56 -28.60 -3.49
CA ASP A 35 8.62 -29.01 -2.10
C ASP A 35 8.70 -27.76 -1.20
N VAL A 36 7.74 -27.59 -0.30
CA VAL A 36 7.73 -26.46 0.64
C VAL A 36 8.75 -26.76 1.73
N LEU A 37 9.99 -26.32 1.52
CA LEU A 37 10.94 -26.15 2.61
C LEU A 37 10.51 -24.95 3.47
N PRO A 38 10.63 -25.03 4.81
CA PRO A 38 10.27 -23.94 5.70
C PRO A 38 11.11 -22.70 5.36
N ALA A 39 10.42 -21.57 5.16
CA ALA A 39 11.04 -20.28 4.89
C ALA A 39 11.99 -19.91 6.04
N ALA A 40 13.27 -19.71 5.71
CA ALA A 40 14.25 -19.17 6.65
C ALA A 40 13.86 -17.74 7.05
N PRO A 41 14.13 -17.31 8.30
CA PRO A 41 13.87 -15.93 8.71
C PRO A 41 14.68 -14.98 7.83
N GLN A 42 13.99 -14.04 7.18
CA GLN A 42 14.63 -13.00 6.39
C GLN A 42 15.43 -12.11 7.34
N THR A 43 16.75 -12.28 7.34
CA THR A 43 17.65 -11.30 7.93
C THR A 43 17.47 -9.99 7.18
N GLN A 44 17.05 -8.94 7.90
CA GLN A 44 17.07 -7.56 7.42
C GLN A 44 18.47 -7.24 6.93
N GLN A 45 18.67 -7.32 5.62
CA GLN A 45 19.85 -6.84 4.93
C GLN A 45 19.87 -5.31 5.10
N PRO A 46 21.00 -4.70 5.51
CA PRO A 46 21.09 -3.25 5.56
C PRO A 46 20.79 -2.67 4.17
N PRO A 47 20.09 -1.52 4.09
CA PRO A 47 19.67 -0.95 2.82
C PRO A 47 20.90 -0.60 1.99
N ASN A 48 21.09 -1.28 0.86
CA ASN A 48 22.00 -0.81 -0.17
C ASN A 48 21.40 0.49 -0.76
N PRO A 49 22.05 1.65 -0.59
CA PRO A 49 21.40 2.94 -0.79
C PRO A 49 21.21 3.35 -2.27
N THR A 50 21.42 2.46 -3.22
CA THR A 50 21.42 2.80 -4.66
C THR A 50 20.53 1.92 -5.54
N ASN A 51 20.00 0.79 -5.05
CA ASN A 51 19.13 -0.08 -5.84
C ASN A 51 17.79 -0.34 -5.13
N LEU A 52 16.70 -0.27 -5.89
CA LEU A 52 15.36 -0.65 -5.43
C LEU A 52 15.37 -2.09 -4.88
N SER A 53 14.49 -2.38 -3.91
CA SER A 53 14.30 -3.76 -3.45
C SER A 53 13.82 -4.66 -4.61
N PRO A 54 13.98 -6.00 -4.55
CA PRO A 54 13.47 -6.90 -5.58
C PRO A 54 11.95 -6.76 -5.78
N GLU A 55 11.20 -6.58 -4.69
CA GLU A 55 9.74 -6.36 -4.74
C GLU A 55 9.42 -5.04 -5.44
N SER A 56 10.12 -3.96 -5.08
CA SER A 56 9.99 -2.65 -5.71
C SER A 56 10.33 -2.69 -7.21
N GLN A 57 11.29 -3.52 -7.63
CA GLN A 57 11.63 -3.71 -9.04
C GLN A 57 10.51 -4.43 -9.80
N ALA A 58 9.95 -5.50 -9.23
CA ALA A 58 8.82 -6.21 -9.81
C ALA A 58 7.59 -5.30 -9.96
N GLU A 59 7.33 -4.42 -8.99
CA GLU A 59 6.25 -3.42 -9.09
C GLU A 59 6.47 -2.42 -10.25
N VAL A 60 7.71 -1.96 -10.45
CA VAL A 60 8.05 -1.07 -11.57
C VAL A 60 7.78 -1.77 -12.90
N GLU A 61 8.21 -3.01 -13.05
CA GLU A 61 8.00 -3.80 -14.27
C GLU A 61 6.52 -4.06 -14.54
N SER A 62 5.78 -4.46 -13.50
CA SER A 62 4.33 -4.68 -13.58
C SER A 62 3.60 -3.40 -14.03
N ARG A 63 3.96 -2.25 -13.47
CA ARG A 63 3.37 -0.95 -13.84
C ARG A 63 3.68 -0.58 -15.29
N VAL A 64 4.92 -0.76 -15.72
CA VAL A 64 5.32 -0.53 -17.12
C VAL A 64 4.52 -1.42 -18.05
N GLN A 65 4.39 -2.71 -17.74
CA GLN A 65 3.64 -3.66 -18.56
C GLN A 65 2.16 -3.28 -18.64
N ALA A 66 1.54 -2.90 -17.52
CA ALA A 66 0.15 -2.46 -17.51
C ALA A 66 -0.07 -1.23 -18.42
N ILE A 67 0.77 -0.20 -18.28
CA ILE A 67 0.64 1.02 -19.10
C ILE A 67 0.88 0.72 -20.59
N LEU A 68 1.89 -0.08 -20.92
CA LEU A 68 2.17 -0.42 -22.32
C LEU A 68 1.15 -1.39 -22.91
N GLY A 69 0.52 -2.24 -22.10
CA GLY A 69 -0.58 -3.10 -22.54
C GLY A 69 -1.80 -2.31 -22.97
N GLU A 70 -2.15 -1.26 -22.22
CA GLU A 70 -3.34 -0.44 -22.50
C GLU A 70 -3.07 0.71 -23.48
N TYR A 71 -1.90 1.34 -23.40
CA TYR A 71 -1.58 2.58 -24.10
C TYR A 71 -0.34 2.51 -24.99
N GLY A 72 0.27 1.33 -25.17
CA GLY A 72 1.56 1.17 -25.85
C GLY A 72 1.63 1.71 -27.27
N GLY A 73 0.51 1.68 -28.01
CA GLY A 73 0.43 2.23 -29.38
C GLY A 73 0.51 3.76 -29.45
N ARG A 74 0.37 4.46 -28.32
CA ARG A 74 0.45 5.93 -28.23
C ARG A 74 1.88 6.43 -28.01
N PHE A 75 2.84 5.53 -27.76
CA PHE A 75 4.20 5.87 -27.39
C PHE A 75 5.20 5.46 -28.47
N SER A 76 6.14 6.35 -28.79
CA SER A 76 7.36 6.00 -29.51
C SER A 76 8.30 5.17 -28.63
N GLU A 77 9.28 4.49 -29.22
CA GLU A 77 10.27 3.71 -28.45
C GLU A 77 11.07 4.58 -27.47
N ALA A 78 11.38 5.82 -27.86
CA ALA A 78 12.02 6.78 -26.97
C ALA A 78 11.13 7.09 -25.75
N GLN A 79 9.83 7.31 -25.98
CA GLN A 79 8.87 7.55 -24.90
C GLN A 79 8.65 6.32 -24.01
N LYS A 80 8.65 5.11 -24.58
CA LYS A 80 8.59 3.86 -23.79
C LYS A 80 9.80 3.71 -22.88
N THR A 81 10.98 4.11 -23.35
CA THR A 81 12.21 4.10 -22.56
C THR A 81 12.14 5.11 -21.42
N ASP A 82 11.69 6.33 -21.70
CA ASP A 82 11.50 7.35 -20.68
C ASP A 82 10.43 6.96 -19.66
N LEU A 83 9.35 6.31 -20.08
CA LEU A 83 8.32 5.78 -19.20
C LEU A 83 8.88 4.78 -18.18
N ARG A 84 9.76 3.87 -18.61
CA ARG A 84 10.45 2.94 -17.70
C ARG A 84 11.31 3.69 -16.68
N ARG A 85 12.03 4.72 -17.12
CA ARG A 85 12.82 5.60 -16.23
C ARG A 85 11.93 6.28 -15.20
N LEU A 86 10.82 6.90 -15.63
CA LEU A 86 9.87 7.57 -14.75
C LEU A 86 9.24 6.62 -13.72
N CYS A 87 8.89 5.39 -14.13
CA CYS A 87 8.35 4.39 -13.20
C CYS A 87 9.40 4.01 -12.14
N LYS A 88 10.67 3.85 -12.52
CA LYS A 88 11.77 3.59 -11.58
C LYS A 88 11.99 4.76 -10.62
N GLU A 89 11.90 5.99 -11.10
CA GLU A 89 12.07 7.21 -10.29
C GLU A 89 10.92 7.44 -9.30
N ALA A 90 9.70 7.04 -9.66
CA ALA A 90 8.53 7.16 -8.77
C ALA A 90 8.57 6.16 -7.61
N GLN A 91 9.18 4.99 -7.80
CA GLN A 91 9.11 3.87 -6.86
C GLN A 91 9.59 4.21 -5.42
N PRO A 92 10.73 4.89 -5.20
CA PRO A 92 11.17 5.21 -3.84
C PRO A 92 10.18 6.08 -3.05
N VAL A 93 9.45 6.98 -3.72
CA VAL A 93 8.42 7.81 -3.07
C VAL A 93 7.24 6.95 -2.65
N LEU A 94 6.84 5.99 -3.49
CA LEU A 94 5.77 5.05 -3.16
C LEU A 94 6.15 4.13 -2.01
N ASP A 95 7.39 3.64 -1.99
CA ASP A 95 7.90 2.81 -0.90
C ASP A 95 7.89 3.58 0.43
N ARG A 96 8.27 4.87 0.41
CA ARG A 96 8.17 5.75 1.60
C ARG A 96 6.72 5.97 2.04
N LEU A 97 5.79 6.18 1.11
CA LEU A 97 4.36 6.34 1.43
C LEU A 97 3.79 5.06 2.05
N ARG A 98 4.16 3.89 1.54
CA ARG A 98 3.72 2.59 2.08
C ARG A 98 4.32 2.30 3.45
N ALA A 99 5.54 2.77 3.71
CA ALA A 99 6.19 2.64 5.01
C ALA A 99 5.64 3.61 6.07
N TYR A 100 4.77 4.56 5.69
CA TYR A 100 4.14 5.47 6.65
C TYR A 100 3.22 4.67 7.59
N PRO A 101 3.32 4.83 8.92
CA PRO A 101 2.45 4.12 9.85
C PRO A 101 1.02 4.66 9.72
N VAL A 102 0.08 3.77 9.43
CA VAL A 102 -1.36 4.08 9.32
C VAL A 102 -2.11 3.05 10.14
N GLU A 103 -2.96 3.51 11.04
CA GLU A 103 -3.91 2.67 11.78
C GLU A 103 -5.22 2.54 11.00
N ASN A 104 -5.99 1.47 11.23
CA ASN A 104 -7.29 1.30 10.55
C ASN A 104 -8.30 2.44 10.84
N GLY A 105 -8.07 3.22 11.91
CA GLY A 105 -8.85 4.42 12.24
C GLY A 105 -8.42 5.69 11.51
N ASP A 106 -7.27 5.69 10.84
CA ASP A 106 -6.76 6.84 10.09
C ASP A 106 -7.53 6.95 8.76
N GLY A 107 -8.54 7.81 8.77
CA GLY A 107 -9.35 8.10 7.59
C GLY A 107 -8.64 9.00 6.57
N PRO A 108 -9.19 9.10 5.36
CA PRO A 108 -8.70 10.04 4.36
C PRO A 108 -8.79 11.48 4.87
N ALA A 109 -7.86 12.33 4.43
CA ALA A 109 -7.88 13.77 4.71
C ALA A 109 -9.00 14.46 3.92
N LEU A 110 -10.24 14.40 4.42
CA LEU A 110 -11.43 14.90 3.72
C LEU A 110 -11.53 16.43 3.67
N TYR A 111 -10.88 17.13 4.59
CA TYR A 111 -10.95 18.59 4.69
C TYR A 111 -9.56 19.15 4.97
N LEU A 112 -9.18 20.16 4.18
CA LEU A 112 -8.04 21.00 4.52
C LEU A 112 -8.40 21.78 5.79
N ARG A 113 -7.67 21.55 6.89
CA ARG A 113 -7.72 22.39 8.09
C ARG A 113 -6.52 23.34 8.05
N PRO A 114 -6.69 24.59 7.61
CA PRO A 114 -5.59 25.55 7.61
C PRO A 114 -5.04 25.70 9.03
N LEU A 115 -3.71 25.74 9.15
CA LEU A 115 -2.98 25.93 10.41
C LEU A 115 -3.09 27.39 10.90
N MET A 116 -4.29 27.96 11.00
CA MET A 116 -4.50 29.30 11.56
C MET A 116 -4.41 29.28 13.10
N GLU A 117 -4.66 28.11 13.70
CA GLU A 117 -4.66 27.87 15.14
C GLU A 117 -3.61 26.82 15.50
N ARG A 118 -2.32 27.07 15.21
CA ARG A 118 -1.30 26.46 16.06
C ARG A 118 -1.47 27.12 17.41
N GLU A 119 -2.39 26.57 18.20
CA GLU A 119 -2.64 26.97 19.57
C GLU A 119 -1.29 27.22 20.22
N LYS A 120 -1.13 28.46 20.66
CA LYS A 120 -0.08 28.93 21.53
C LYS A 120 0.10 27.84 22.58
N LYS A 121 1.10 26.96 22.42
CA LYS A 121 1.47 26.00 23.46
C LYS A 121 1.46 26.82 24.75
N PRO A 122 0.67 26.47 25.79
CA PRO A 122 0.81 27.19 27.04
C PRO A 122 2.28 27.10 27.39
N SER A 123 2.97 28.24 27.43
CA SER A 123 4.33 28.30 27.96
C SER A 123 4.30 27.52 29.26
N PRO A 124 5.23 26.58 29.50
CA PRO A 124 5.29 25.90 30.77
C PRO A 124 5.30 26.98 31.85
N MET A 125 4.23 27.03 32.65
CA MET A 125 4.15 27.92 33.79
C MET A 125 5.44 27.71 34.57
N THR A 126 6.21 28.79 34.71
CA THR A 126 7.41 28.79 35.51
C THR A 126 7.01 28.34 36.90
N ALA A 127 7.47 27.15 37.32
CA ALA A 127 7.29 26.70 38.69
C ALA A 127 7.81 27.81 39.62
N PRO A 128 7.08 28.20 40.68
CA PRO A 128 7.58 29.19 41.61
C PRO A 128 8.91 28.68 42.17
N ARG A 129 9.98 29.45 41.96
CA ARG A 129 11.29 29.16 42.51
C ARG A 129 11.12 29.01 44.02
N LYS A 130 11.47 27.83 44.55
CA LYS A 130 11.61 27.59 45.98
C LYS A 130 12.54 28.68 46.54
N PRO A 131 12.15 29.43 47.59
CA PRO A 131 13.00 30.46 48.14
C PRO A 131 14.30 29.83 48.63
N THR A 132 15.42 30.30 48.07
CA THR A 132 16.76 30.00 48.54
C THR A 132 16.91 30.51 49.97
N ALA A 133 17.22 29.61 50.89
CA ALA A 133 17.55 29.95 52.27
C ALA A 133 18.75 30.93 52.29
N ALA A 134 18.62 31.97 53.10
CA ALA A 134 19.67 32.95 53.33
C ALA A 134 20.92 32.27 53.95
N PRO A 135 22.14 32.71 53.60
CA PRO A 135 23.35 32.19 54.22
C PRO A 135 23.39 32.59 55.70
N LYS A 136 23.65 31.61 56.57
CA LYS A 136 24.04 31.87 57.95
C LYS A 136 25.50 32.30 57.94
N ASN A 137 25.76 33.52 58.40
CA ASN A 137 27.10 33.98 58.72
C ASN A 137 27.63 33.19 59.93
N SER A 138 28.84 32.66 59.80
CA SER A 138 29.73 32.27 60.89
C SER A 138 31.07 32.93 60.67
#